data_AF-A0AAW7R0T5-F1
#
_entry.id   AF-A0AAW7R0T5-F1
#
_cell.length_a   1.000
_cell.length_b   1.000
_cell.length_c   1.000
_cell.angle_alpha   90.00
_cell.angle_beta   90.00
_cell.angle_gamma   90.00
#
_symmetry.space_group_name_H-M   'P 1'
#
loop_
_entity.id
_entity.type
_entity.pdbx_description
1 polymer ?
#
loop_
_entity_poly.entity_id
_entity_poly.type
_entity_poly.pdbx_seq_one_letter_code
_entity_poly.pdbx_strand_id
1 'polypeptide(L)'
;MFSTHRFTLAVAFIVSLVTIPFAQAQIQTYEFSGTLDPNASQGFTQFYISAQIDSTAILVYQDPETQRYENAVGTMNFSLSSPNSGVGAPLNANYSGTVNEVVYSKGVAGDSLQIEAIFDTVFAFPVTARGMIHIEQIEQPFIELSGLFPGVLTGSYSATIEFAREVYERDATEPFSRFAGAGTVTSVVGTLAAFDTDRDGVIDDLDLCSASLVEETVIFGGWLDSGVTNYTDESGCTIMDRYAACEAEEATQPTSPWGWFQPVYSGPTYCEQQVVYGLQDDGIIDYTEGRMLRNALNLSHSSQGPS
;
A
#
# COMPACT_ATOMS: atom_id res chain seq x y z
N MET A 1 -35.66 -0.03 -60.49
CA MET A 1 -35.10 1.05 -59.65
C MET A 1 -35.41 0.68 -58.20
N PHE A 2 -34.50 -0.02 -57.52
CA PHE A 2 -34.64 -0.36 -56.10
C PHE A 2 -33.57 0.41 -55.34
N SER A 3 -34.02 1.35 -54.51
CA SER A 3 -33.18 2.19 -53.65
C SER A 3 -32.92 1.45 -52.35
N THR A 4 -31.65 1.11 -52.10
CA THR A 4 -31.18 0.49 -50.86
C THR A 4 -30.72 1.58 -49.90
N HIS A 5 -31.55 1.88 -48.90
CA HIS A 5 -31.15 2.75 -47.78
C HIS A 5 -30.26 1.98 -46.81
N ARG A 6 -28.99 2.40 -46.70
CA ARG A 6 -28.06 1.94 -45.68
C ARG A 6 -28.30 2.74 -44.40
N PHE A 7 -28.77 2.07 -43.35
CA PHE A 7 -28.79 2.61 -41.99
C PHE A 7 -27.39 2.45 -41.39
N THR A 8 -26.72 3.57 -41.14
CA THR A 8 -25.46 3.60 -40.41
C THR A 8 -25.78 3.77 -38.93
N LEU A 9 -25.66 2.69 -38.16
CA LEU A 9 -25.77 2.70 -36.70
C LEU A 9 -24.46 3.25 -36.12
N ALA A 10 -24.50 4.45 -35.56
CA ALA A 10 -23.40 5.01 -34.79
C ALA A 10 -23.42 4.38 -33.40
N VAL A 11 -22.46 3.49 -33.13
CA VAL A 11 -22.22 2.93 -31.80
C VAL A 11 -21.41 3.96 -31.02
N ALA A 12 -22.06 4.65 -30.08
CA ALA A 12 -21.39 5.53 -29.14
C ALA A 12 -20.66 4.65 -28.10
N PHE A 13 -19.34 4.57 -28.20
CA PHE A 13 -18.49 4.02 -27.15
C PHE A 13 -18.48 5.03 -25.98
N ILE A 14 -19.25 4.74 -24.94
CA ILE A 14 -19.09 5.40 -23.64
C ILE A 14 -17.82 4.83 -23.03
N VAL A 15 -16.73 5.59 -23.10
CA VAL A 15 -15.52 5.31 -22.34
C VAL A 15 -15.86 5.66 -20.90
N SER A 16 -16.29 4.67 -20.10
CA SER A 16 -16.32 4.81 -18.66
C SER A 16 -14.88 5.04 -18.20
N LEU A 17 -14.58 6.26 -17.78
CA LEU A 17 -13.41 6.59 -16.97
C LEU A 17 -13.60 5.87 -15.65
N VAL A 18 -13.11 4.63 -15.57
CA VAL A 18 -12.90 3.95 -14.29
C VAL A 18 -11.74 4.68 -13.63
N THR A 19 -12.06 5.62 -12.75
CA THR A 19 -11.12 6.13 -11.77
C THR A 19 -10.81 4.96 -10.85
N ILE A 20 -9.65 4.33 -11.07
CA ILE A 20 -9.12 3.35 -10.13
C ILE A 20 -8.65 4.18 -8.94
N PRO A 21 -9.27 4.08 -7.74
CA PRO A 21 -8.75 4.75 -6.56
C PRO A 21 -7.31 4.28 -6.37
N PHE A 22 -6.38 5.22 -6.23
CA PHE A 22 -4.99 4.91 -5.96
C PHE A 22 -4.93 4.22 -4.60
N ALA A 23 -4.84 2.89 -4.60
CA ALA A 23 -4.61 2.11 -3.40
C ALA A 23 -3.34 2.65 -2.73
N GLN A 24 -3.39 2.90 -1.42
CA GLN A 24 -2.19 3.25 -0.68
C GLN A 24 -1.17 2.11 -0.85
N ALA A 25 0.05 2.49 -1.23
CA ALA A 25 1.18 1.59 -1.35
C ALA A 25 1.46 0.93 -0.01
N GLN A 26 1.20 -0.37 0.16
CA GLN A 26 1.68 -1.08 1.34
C GLN A 26 3.18 -1.30 1.17
N ILE A 27 3.97 -0.86 2.14
CA ILE A 27 5.43 -0.96 2.08
C ILE A 27 5.85 -2.20 2.85
N GLN A 28 6.64 -3.09 2.24
CA GLN A 28 7.35 -4.14 2.95
C GLN A 28 8.79 -3.72 3.16
N THR A 29 9.32 -3.86 4.37
CA THR A 29 10.74 -3.63 4.66
C THR A 29 11.44 -4.96 4.85
N TYR A 30 12.47 -5.20 4.04
CA TYR A 30 13.34 -6.37 4.11
C TYR A 30 14.70 -5.96 4.65
N GLU A 31 15.13 -6.57 5.75
CA GLU A 31 16.43 -6.35 6.35
C GLU A 31 17.24 -7.64 6.34
N PHE A 32 18.44 -7.57 5.78
CA PHE A 32 19.38 -8.67 5.64
C PHE A 32 20.66 -8.33 6.40
N SER A 33 21.13 -9.23 7.25
CA SER A 33 22.43 -9.08 7.88
C SER A 33 23.19 -10.39 7.95
N GLY A 34 24.51 -10.28 8.00
CA GLY A 34 25.37 -11.45 8.01
C GLY A 34 26.85 -11.14 7.90
N THR A 35 27.61 -12.14 7.47
CA THR A 35 29.07 -12.09 7.37
C THR A 35 29.52 -12.04 5.93
N LEU A 36 30.56 -11.28 5.65
CA LEU A 36 31.17 -11.19 4.32
C LEU A 36 32.34 -12.16 4.19
N ASP A 37 32.58 -12.67 2.97
CA ASP A 37 33.84 -13.31 2.63
C ASP A 37 34.94 -12.23 2.71
N PRO A 38 35.96 -12.39 3.58
CA PRO A 38 37.02 -11.40 3.73
C PRO A 38 37.81 -11.16 2.43
N ASN A 39 37.81 -12.11 1.50
CA ASN A 39 38.49 -11.96 0.20
C ASN A 39 37.67 -11.10 -0.78
N ALA A 40 36.35 -11.02 -0.59
CA ALA A 40 35.44 -10.33 -1.50
C ALA A 40 35.09 -8.90 -1.05
N SER A 41 35.44 -8.51 0.17
CA SER A 41 34.79 -7.39 0.87
C SER A 41 35.75 -6.28 1.34
N GLN A 42 36.94 -6.18 0.76
CA GLN A 42 37.90 -5.11 1.05
C GLN A 42 38.22 -4.92 2.56
N GLY A 43 38.14 -6.00 3.35
CA GLY A 43 38.39 -5.97 4.80
C GLY A 43 37.18 -5.69 5.69
N PHE A 44 35.98 -5.52 5.11
CA PHE A 44 34.73 -5.60 5.88
C PHE A 44 34.42 -7.05 6.23
N THR A 45 33.75 -7.28 7.35
CA THR A 45 33.45 -8.65 7.82
C THR A 45 31.96 -8.87 8.01
N GLN A 46 31.18 -7.80 8.07
CA GLN A 46 29.75 -7.81 8.31
C GLN A 46 29.05 -6.87 7.33
N PHE A 47 27.80 -7.20 7.03
CA PHE A 47 26.92 -6.34 6.26
C PHE A 47 25.54 -6.23 6.92
N TYR A 48 24.87 -5.14 6.59
CA TYR A 48 23.48 -4.88 6.87
C TYR A 48 22.89 -4.19 5.63
N ILE A 49 21.84 -4.76 5.05
CA ILE A 49 21.15 -4.23 3.88
C ILE A 49 19.68 -4.12 4.23
N SER A 50 19.06 -2.97 3.94
CA SER A 50 17.62 -2.76 4.13
C SER A 50 17.00 -2.31 2.81
N ALA A 51 15.93 -2.94 2.37
CA ALA A 51 15.19 -2.56 1.16
C ALA A 51 13.71 -2.38 1.50
N GLN A 52 13.12 -1.29 1.02
CA GLN A 52 11.67 -1.07 1.09
C GLN A 52 11.05 -1.40 -0.26
N ILE A 53 10.07 -2.30 -0.25
CA ILE A 53 9.35 -2.79 -1.41
C ILE A 53 7.91 -2.29 -1.35
N ASP A 54 7.46 -1.60 -2.39
CA ASP A 54 6.08 -1.20 -2.62
C ASP A 54 5.27 -2.40 -3.14
N SER A 55 4.26 -2.81 -2.39
CA SER A 55 3.39 -3.93 -2.76
C SER A 55 2.39 -3.58 -3.87
N THR A 56 2.25 -2.31 -4.24
CA THR A 56 1.43 -1.88 -5.39
C THR A 56 2.20 -1.94 -6.71
N ALA A 57 3.43 -2.48 -6.67
CA ALA A 57 4.25 -2.70 -7.85
C ALA A 57 3.54 -3.51 -8.94
N ILE A 58 3.96 -3.26 -10.18
CA ILE A 58 3.34 -3.87 -11.35
C ILE A 58 3.89 -5.29 -11.50
N LEU A 59 3.02 -6.29 -11.33
CA LEU A 59 3.36 -7.68 -11.66
C LEU A 59 3.55 -7.81 -13.18
N VAL A 60 4.78 -8.09 -13.61
CA VAL A 60 5.13 -8.21 -15.05
C VAL A 60 5.32 -9.66 -15.49
N TYR A 61 5.60 -10.58 -14.57
CA TYR A 61 5.70 -12.00 -14.85
C TYR A 61 5.32 -12.85 -13.64
N GLN A 62 4.59 -13.94 -13.90
CA GLN A 62 4.18 -14.90 -12.89
C GLN A 62 4.12 -16.31 -13.48
N ASP A 63 4.74 -17.26 -12.78
CA ASP A 63 4.50 -18.69 -12.89
C ASP A 63 4.38 -19.30 -11.47
N PRO A 64 4.16 -20.61 -11.30
CA PRO A 64 4.03 -21.22 -9.97
C PRO A 64 5.23 -21.08 -9.04
N GLU A 65 6.43 -20.85 -9.60
CA GLU A 65 7.70 -20.80 -8.89
C GLU A 65 8.26 -19.37 -8.85
N THR A 66 7.91 -18.50 -9.79
CA THR A 66 8.55 -17.20 -9.97
C THR A 66 7.53 -16.06 -10.09
N GLN A 67 7.76 -14.97 -9.38
CA GLN A 67 7.01 -13.73 -9.50
C GLN A 67 7.99 -12.56 -9.65
N ARG A 68 7.73 -11.69 -10.63
CA ARG A 68 8.57 -10.51 -10.93
C ARG A 68 7.71 -9.26 -11.00
N TYR A 69 8.17 -8.23 -10.30
CA TYR A 69 7.49 -6.95 -10.19
C TYR A 69 8.38 -5.80 -10.63
N GLU A 70 7.82 -4.83 -11.33
CA GLU A 70 8.47 -3.57 -11.72
C GLU A 70 7.96 -2.38 -10.91
N ASN A 71 8.82 -1.37 -10.74
CA ASN A 71 8.62 -0.21 -9.87
C ASN A 71 8.40 -0.59 -8.40
N ALA A 72 9.03 -1.68 -7.95
CA ALA A 72 8.76 -2.25 -6.64
C ALA A 72 9.66 -1.70 -5.53
N VAL A 73 10.87 -1.25 -5.81
CA VAL A 73 11.83 -0.80 -4.81
C VAL A 73 11.67 0.70 -4.55
N GLY A 74 11.27 1.04 -3.32
CA GLY A 74 11.18 2.41 -2.84
C GLY A 74 12.52 2.94 -2.32
N THR A 75 13.17 2.23 -1.40
CA THR A 75 14.48 2.60 -0.86
C THR A 75 15.38 1.39 -0.72
N MET A 76 16.70 1.60 -0.75
CA MET A 76 17.68 0.53 -0.55
C MET A 76 18.92 1.07 0.15
N ASN A 77 19.23 0.55 1.33
CA ASN A 77 20.34 1.01 2.16
C ASN A 77 21.38 -0.09 2.30
N PHE A 78 22.64 0.25 2.07
CA PHE A 78 23.77 -0.63 2.28
C PHE A 78 24.61 -0.13 3.45
N SER A 79 24.94 -1.02 4.37
CA SER A 79 25.85 -0.75 5.48
C SER A 79 26.81 -1.91 5.63
N LEU A 80 28.08 -1.57 5.82
CA LEU A 80 29.15 -2.53 6.08
C LEU A 80 29.86 -2.16 7.36
N SER A 81 30.33 -3.18 8.04
CA SER A 81 31.16 -3.00 9.21
C SER A 81 32.28 -4.03 9.28
N SER A 82 33.35 -3.59 9.92
CA SER A 82 34.40 -4.42 10.49
C SER A 82 34.56 -4.00 11.96
N PRO A 83 35.34 -4.72 12.78
CA PRO A 83 35.52 -4.38 14.20
C PRO A 83 36.02 -2.94 14.44
N ASN A 84 36.67 -2.31 13.46
CA ASN A 84 37.31 -1.00 13.60
C ASN A 84 36.85 0.05 12.56
N SER A 85 35.95 -0.28 11.64
CA SER A 85 35.53 0.61 10.54
C SER A 85 34.11 0.29 10.09
N GLY A 86 33.41 1.28 9.53
CA GLY A 86 32.10 1.08 8.92
C GLY A 86 31.88 2.06 7.78
N VAL A 87 31.13 1.62 6.77
CA VAL A 87 30.71 2.45 5.64
C VAL A 87 29.21 2.23 5.43
N GLY A 88 28.45 3.31 5.53
CA GLY A 88 27.03 3.33 5.19
C GLY A 88 26.83 4.12 3.89
N ALA A 89 26.00 3.60 3.00
CA ALA A 89 25.69 4.20 1.72
C ALA A 89 24.18 4.04 1.43
N PRO A 90 23.35 5.02 1.80
CA PRO A 90 21.92 4.96 1.50
C PRO A 90 21.66 5.15 0.00
N LEU A 91 20.60 4.55 -0.50
CA LEU A 91 19.94 4.86 -1.76
C LEU A 91 18.48 5.21 -1.47
N ASN A 92 18.11 6.45 -1.75
CA ASN A 92 16.74 6.96 -1.59
C ASN A 92 16.13 7.22 -2.97
N ALA A 93 14.82 7.04 -3.10
CA ALA A 93 14.12 7.33 -4.34
C ALA A 93 14.02 8.83 -4.63
N ASN A 94 14.54 9.21 -5.81
CA ASN A 94 13.71 9.83 -6.85
C ASN A 94 13.76 8.87 -8.04
N TYR A 95 12.64 8.21 -8.35
CA TYR A 95 12.63 7.23 -9.44
C TYR A 95 12.66 7.94 -10.80
N SER A 96 13.70 7.69 -11.58
CA SER A 96 13.77 8.11 -13.00
C SER A 96 14.56 7.15 -13.90
N GLY A 97 14.85 5.93 -13.40
CA GLY A 97 15.64 4.91 -14.09
C GLY A 97 14.82 3.89 -14.88
N THR A 98 15.51 3.00 -15.60
CA THR A 98 14.91 1.91 -16.40
C THR A 98 14.79 0.58 -15.65
N VAL A 99 15.41 0.46 -14.46
CA VAL A 99 15.40 -0.78 -13.67
C VAL A 99 15.01 -0.46 -12.25
N ASN A 100 13.92 -1.08 -11.82
CA ASN A 100 13.42 -1.08 -10.46
C ASN A 100 12.56 -2.34 -10.32
N GLU A 101 13.21 -3.44 -9.96
CA GLU A 101 12.65 -4.78 -10.07
C GLU A 101 12.90 -5.57 -8.79
N VAL A 102 11.91 -6.37 -8.42
CA VAL A 102 12.08 -7.48 -7.47
C VAL A 102 11.61 -8.78 -8.10
N VAL A 103 12.42 -9.82 -7.95
CA VAL A 103 12.14 -11.18 -8.41
C VAL A 103 12.18 -12.12 -7.23
N TYR A 104 11.08 -12.85 -7.04
CA TYR A 104 10.97 -13.93 -6.09
C TYR A 104 10.93 -15.24 -6.86
N SER A 105 11.82 -16.17 -6.53
CA SER A 105 11.85 -17.51 -7.12
C SER A 105 11.84 -18.56 -6.02
N LYS A 106 10.97 -19.55 -6.15
CA LYS A 106 10.76 -20.66 -5.23
C LYS A 106 10.92 -21.96 -6.00
N GLY A 107 12.09 -22.58 -5.89
CA GLY A 107 12.42 -23.79 -6.63
C GLY A 107 12.71 -24.98 -5.73
N VAL A 108 12.77 -26.18 -6.33
CA VAL A 108 13.25 -27.40 -5.66
C VAL A 108 14.70 -27.25 -5.18
N ALA A 109 15.48 -26.42 -5.86
CA ALA A 109 16.88 -26.12 -5.52
C ALA A 109 17.02 -25.11 -4.37
N GLY A 110 15.93 -24.43 -3.98
CA GLY A 110 15.92 -23.40 -2.95
C GLY A 110 15.17 -22.15 -3.38
N ASP A 111 14.93 -21.27 -2.41
CA ASP A 111 14.39 -19.94 -2.62
C ASP A 111 15.48 -18.96 -3.10
N SER A 112 15.14 -18.04 -4.00
CA SER A 112 16.02 -16.95 -4.43
C SER A 112 15.25 -15.63 -4.50
N LEU A 113 15.89 -14.57 -3.99
CA LEU A 113 15.39 -13.20 -4.03
C LEU A 113 16.41 -12.33 -4.78
N GLN A 114 15.95 -11.65 -5.82
CA GLN A 114 16.73 -10.63 -6.52
C GLN A 114 16.04 -9.28 -6.39
N ILE A 115 16.79 -8.26 -5.96
CA ILE A 115 16.33 -6.88 -5.91
C ILE A 115 17.31 -6.04 -6.69
N GLU A 116 16.83 -5.32 -7.71
CA GLU A 116 17.65 -4.41 -8.50
C GLU A 116 16.96 -3.06 -8.64
N ALA A 117 17.69 -1.99 -8.36
CA ALA A 117 17.16 -0.65 -8.50
C ALA A 117 18.21 0.33 -9.03
N ILE A 118 17.78 1.21 -9.93
CA ILE A 118 18.55 2.34 -10.43
C ILE A 118 17.85 3.62 -9.98
N PHE A 119 18.53 4.38 -9.14
CA PHE A 119 18.05 5.65 -8.61
C PHE A 119 18.90 6.79 -9.13
N ASP A 120 18.24 7.85 -9.61
CA ASP A 120 18.95 9.11 -9.83
C ASP A 120 18.93 9.90 -8.53
N THR A 121 20.12 10.21 -8.05
CA THR A 121 20.31 10.94 -6.80
C THR A 121 20.92 12.29 -7.10
N VAL A 122 20.43 13.32 -6.43
CA VAL A 122 21.07 14.63 -6.44
C VAL A 122 21.85 14.76 -5.14
N PHE A 123 23.16 14.55 -5.21
CA PHE A 123 24.07 14.89 -4.12
C PHE A 123 24.63 16.31 -4.35
N ALA A 124 25.95 16.44 -4.54
CA ALA A 124 26.57 17.69 -5.00
C ALA A 124 26.47 17.88 -6.53
N PHE A 125 26.28 16.79 -7.26
CA PHE A 125 26.05 16.72 -8.70
C PHE A 125 25.08 15.55 -8.98
N PRO A 126 24.36 15.57 -10.12
CA PRO A 126 23.48 14.46 -10.49
C PRO A 126 24.31 13.20 -10.74
N VAL A 127 23.93 12.13 -10.05
CA VAL A 127 24.53 10.80 -10.20
C VAL A 127 23.44 9.76 -10.36
N THR A 128 23.76 8.68 -11.04
CA THR A 128 22.92 7.49 -11.11
C THR A 128 23.52 6.42 -10.22
N ALA A 129 22.76 5.91 -9.28
CA ALA A 129 23.19 4.85 -8.38
C ALA A 129 22.40 3.57 -8.66
N ARG A 130 23.12 2.47 -8.92
CA ARG A 130 22.56 1.14 -9.12
C ARG A 130 22.83 0.29 -7.90
N GLY A 131 21.78 -0.25 -7.30
CA GLY A 131 21.84 -1.24 -6.22
C GLY A 131 21.38 -2.60 -6.74
N MET A 132 22.12 -3.65 -6.42
CA MET A 132 21.80 -5.04 -6.74
C MET A 132 21.97 -5.88 -5.48
N ILE A 133 21.00 -6.74 -5.21
CA ILE A 133 21.01 -7.74 -4.16
C ILE A 133 20.55 -9.05 -4.79
N HIS A 134 21.29 -10.12 -4.58
CA HIS A 134 20.90 -11.47 -4.93
C HIS A 134 21.14 -12.37 -3.72
N ILE A 135 20.08 -13.04 -3.27
CA ILE A 135 20.12 -13.96 -2.14
C ILE A 135 19.66 -15.32 -2.64
N GLU A 136 20.44 -16.36 -2.35
CA GLU A 136 20.10 -17.74 -2.68
C GLU A 136 20.16 -18.59 -1.41
N GLN A 137 19.07 -19.29 -1.17
CA GLN A 137 18.90 -20.14 0.01
C GLN A 137 19.84 -21.35 -0.01
N ILE A 138 20.38 -21.73 1.15
CA ILE A 138 21.14 -22.99 1.30
C ILE A 138 20.27 -24.10 1.90
N GLU A 139 19.50 -23.83 2.96
CA GLU A 139 18.82 -24.92 3.72
C GLU A 139 17.33 -24.73 4.02
N GLN A 140 16.88 -23.53 4.38
CA GLN A 140 15.50 -23.28 4.82
C GLN A 140 14.81 -22.25 3.94
N PRO A 141 13.56 -22.50 3.48
CA PRO A 141 12.84 -21.54 2.65
C PRO A 141 12.63 -20.23 3.43
N PHE A 142 12.84 -19.11 2.74
CA PHE A 142 12.68 -17.77 3.29
C PHE A 142 11.72 -16.90 2.47
N ILE A 143 11.12 -17.44 1.41
CA ILE A 143 10.14 -16.76 0.57
C ILE A 143 8.76 -17.40 0.74
N GLU A 144 7.79 -16.53 1.02
CA GLU A 144 6.37 -16.86 1.02
C GLU A 144 5.70 -16.27 -0.22
N LEU A 145 5.27 -17.15 -1.14
CA LEU A 145 4.47 -16.76 -2.31
C LEU A 145 2.96 -16.81 -2.04
N SER A 146 2.53 -17.27 -0.85
CA SER A 146 1.12 -17.28 -0.45
C SER A 146 0.70 -15.89 0.02
N GLY A 147 0.09 -15.11 -0.88
CA GLY A 147 -0.42 -13.77 -0.58
C GLY A 147 -0.81 -13.00 -1.83
N LEU A 148 -1.27 -11.76 -1.66
CA LEU A 148 -1.45 -10.82 -2.78
C LEU A 148 -0.11 -10.34 -3.33
N PHE A 149 0.91 -10.25 -2.47
CA PHE A 149 2.28 -9.89 -2.82
C PHE A 149 3.25 -10.81 -2.04
N PRO A 150 4.32 -11.35 -2.67
CA PRO A 150 5.30 -12.18 -2.00
C PRO A 150 5.97 -11.50 -0.80
N GLY A 151 6.26 -12.28 0.22
CA GLY A 151 6.98 -11.82 1.41
C GLY A 151 8.27 -12.58 1.63
N VAL A 152 9.17 -11.98 2.42
CA VAL A 152 10.29 -12.70 3.03
C VAL A 152 9.94 -13.07 4.47
N LEU A 153 10.22 -14.31 4.84
CA LEU A 153 9.97 -14.82 6.18
C LEU A 153 11.05 -14.32 7.14
N THR A 154 10.62 -13.88 8.33
CA THR A 154 11.53 -13.42 9.39
C THR A 154 12.14 -14.61 10.11
N GLY A 155 13.47 -14.61 10.29
CA GLY A 155 14.17 -15.70 10.95
C GLY A 155 15.69 -15.65 10.81
N SER A 156 16.33 -16.68 11.37
CA SER A 156 17.75 -16.94 11.17
C SER A 156 17.94 -17.90 10.01
N TYR A 157 18.77 -17.52 9.05
CA TYR A 157 18.96 -18.26 7.81
C TYR A 157 20.43 -18.60 7.60
N SER A 158 20.67 -19.53 6.68
CA SER A 158 21.94 -19.72 6.02
C SER A 158 21.67 -19.61 4.54
N ALA A 159 21.97 -18.44 3.98
CA ALA A 159 21.78 -18.13 2.56
C ALA A 159 23.04 -17.44 2.03
N THR A 160 23.40 -17.69 0.79
CA THR A 160 24.43 -16.90 0.11
C THR A 160 23.84 -15.54 -0.25
N ILE A 161 24.69 -14.53 -0.24
CA ILE A 161 24.35 -13.21 -0.75
C ILE A 161 25.45 -12.71 -1.64
N GLU A 162 25.05 -12.08 -2.73
CA GLU A 162 25.86 -11.20 -3.55
C GLU A 162 25.17 -9.85 -3.61
N PHE A 163 25.94 -8.78 -3.47
CA PHE A 163 25.39 -7.44 -3.67
C PHE A 163 26.41 -6.52 -4.32
N ALA A 164 25.90 -5.49 -4.96
CA ALA A 164 26.71 -4.39 -5.48
C ALA A 164 25.94 -3.07 -5.40
N ARG A 165 26.70 -2.00 -5.15
CA ARG A 165 26.30 -0.62 -5.29
C ARG A 165 27.30 0.06 -6.22
N GLU A 166 26.79 0.60 -7.31
CA GLU A 166 27.57 1.27 -8.34
C GLU A 166 27.04 2.70 -8.49
N VAL A 167 27.93 3.69 -8.49
CA VAL A 167 27.56 5.09 -8.67
C VAL A 167 28.27 5.62 -9.91
N TYR A 168 27.46 6.16 -10.80
CA TYR A 168 27.85 6.70 -12.09
C TYR A 168 27.68 8.22 -12.08
N GLU A 169 28.62 8.92 -12.70
CA GLU A 169 28.34 10.29 -13.13
C GLU A 169 27.26 10.25 -14.22
N ARG A 170 26.51 11.35 -14.38
CA ARG A 170 25.52 11.46 -15.45
C ARG A 170 26.19 11.14 -16.81
N ASP A 171 25.57 10.25 -17.58
CA ASP A 171 26.01 9.77 -18.89
C ASP A 171 27.32 8.96 -18.91
N ALA A 172 27.90 8.62 -17.74
CA ALA A 172 29.08 7.78 -17.67
C ALA A 172 28.74 6.29 -17.84
N THR A 173 29.61 5.54 -18.53
CA THR A 173 29.47 4.09 -18.70
C THR A 173 30.18 3.28 -17.63
N GLU A 174 31.11 3.90 -16.89
CA GLU A 174 31.90 3.28 -15.84
C GLU A 174 31.57 3.91 -14.48
N PRO A 175 31.40 3.12 -13.41
CA PRO A 175 31.11 3.67 -12.10
C PRO A 175 32.37 4.29 -11.49
N PHE A 176 32.27 5.54 -11.01
CA PHE A 176 33.38 6.17 -10.29
C PHE A 176 33.47 5.68 -8.83
N SER A 177 32.39 5.11 -8.32
CA SER A 177 32.34 4.44 -7.01
C SER A 177 31.65 3.11 -7.16
N ARG A 178 32.34 2.03 -6.77
CA ARG A 178 31.79 0.69 -6.74
C ARG A 178 32.06 0.07 -5.39
N PHE A 179 31.02 -0.49 -4.82
CA PHE A 179 31.08 -1.24 -3.59
C PHE A 179 30.33 -2.56 -3.79
N ALA A 180 30.98 -3.69 -3.57
CA ALA A 180 30.40 -5.02 -3.79
C ALA A 180 30.92 -6.00 -2.75
N GLY A 181 30.17 -7.08 -2.54
CA GLY A 181 30.56 -8.13 -1.61
C GLY A 181 29.75 -9.39 -1.82
N ALA A 182 30.31 -10.49 -1.33
CA ALA A 182 29.63 -11.77 -1.25
C ALA A 182 29.79 -12.32 0.18
N GLY A 183 28.83 -13.11 0.64
CA GLY A 183 28.84 -13.60 2.01
C GLY A 183 27.70 -14.55 2.35
N THR A 184 27.43 -14.66 3.65
CA THR A 184 26.36 -15.48 4.21
C THR A 184 25.40 -14.59 4.99
N VAL A 185 24.12 -14.63 4.62
CA VAL A 185 23.02 -14.05 5.40
C VAL A 185 22.76 -14.94 6.60
N THR A 186 22.80 -14.34 7.80
CA THR A 186 22.50 -15.03 9.06
C THR A 186 21.17 -14.61 9.66
N SER A 187 20.63 -13.47 9.25
CA SER A 187 19.33 -12.96 9.71
C SER A 187 18.60 -12.28 8.56
N VAL A 188 17.32 -12.61 8.43
CA VAL A 188 16.36 -11.95 7.54
C VAL A 188 15.21 -11.45 8.41
N VAL A 189 14.84 -10.20 8.22
CA VAL A 189 13.65 -9.60 8.84
C VAL A 189 12.78 -9.05 7.71
N GLY A 190 11.64 -9.68 7.49
CA GLY A 190 10.58 -9.17 6.64
C GLY A 190 9.49 -8.57 7.51
N THR A 191 9.29 -7.26 7.41
CA THR A 191 8.17 -6.56 8.05
C THR A 191 7.25 -6.03 6.96
N LEU A 192 5.96 -6.35 7.05
CA LEU A 192 4.95 -5.57 6.37
C LEU A 192 4.76 -4.31 7.21
N ALA A 193 4.99 -3.14 6.63
CA ALA A 193 4.70 -1.86 7.28
C ALA A 193 3.18 -1.67 7.27
N ALA A 194 2.54 -2.41 8.18
CA ALA A 194 1.13 -2.41 8.52
C ALA A 194 0.13 -2.66 7.37
N PHE A 195 -0.87 -3.48 7.65
CA PHE A 195 -1.97 -3.68 6.71
C PHE A 195 -2.90 -2.47 6.76
N ASP A 196 -3.50 -2.12 5.64
CA ASP A 196 -4.66 -1.23 5.52
C ASP A 196 -5.64 -2.04 4.65
N THR A 197 -6.46 -2.84 5.32
CA THR A 197 -7.22 -3.94 4.74
C THR A 197 -8.40 -3.44 3.92
N ASP A 198 -9.06 -2.38 4.37
CA ASP A 198 -10.24 -1.77 3.75
C ASP A 198 -9.92 -0.52 2.92
N ARG A 199 -8.68 -0.03 2.99
CA ARG A 199 -8.09 0.99 2.11
C ARG A 199 -8.64 2.37 2.37
N ASP A 200 -8.96 2.68 3.62
CA ASP A 200 -9.39 4.01 4.05
C ASP A 200 -8.20 4.97 4.26
N GLY A 201 -6.97 4.46 4.22
CA GLY A 201 -5.74 5.22 4.37
C GLY A 201 -5.17 5.22 5.78
N VAL A 202 -5.74 4.45 6.70
CA VAL A 202 -5.23 4.17 8.04
C VAL A 202 -4.90 2.68 8.15
N ILE A 203 -3.82 2.39 8.87
CA ILE A 203 -3.35 1.01 9.00
C ILE A 203 -4.19 0.25 10.04
N ASP A 204 -4.48 -1.02 9.82
CA ASP A 204 -5.26 -1.95 10.66
C ASP A 204 -4.88 -1.90 12.15
N ASP A 205 -3.60 -1.65 12.47
CA ASP A 205 -3.12 -1.55 13.86
C ASP A 205 -3.55 -0.25 14.57
N LEU A 206 -3.86 0.79 13.80
CA LEU A 206 -4.35 2.11 14.24
C LEU A 206 -5.83 2.33 13.88
N ASP A 207 -6.37 1.50 12.99
CA ASP A 207 -7.73 1.59 12.49
C ASP A 207 -8.72 0.99 13.51
N LEU A 208 -9.68 1.82 13.92
CA LEU A 208 -10.77 1.43 14.81
C LEU A 208 -11.98 0.89 14.04
N CYS A 209 -12.02 1.08 12.72
CA CYS A 209 -13.10 0.74 11.80
C CYS A 209 -12.65 -0.32 10.78
N SER A 210 -12.52 -1.58 11.23
CA SER A 210 -12.03 -2.75 10.46
C SER A 210 -12.60 -3.02 9.04
N ALA A 211 -13.65 -2.31 8.64
CA ALA A 211 -14.22 -2.35 7.31
C ALA A 211 -14.89 -1.00 7.02
N SER A 212 -14.11 -0.07 6.50
CA SER A 212 -14.53 1.26 6.14
C SER A 212 -15.32 1.32 4.83
N LEU A 213 -16.34 2.17 4.81
CA LEU A 213 -17.15 2.50 3.64
C LEU A 213 -16.42 3.57 2.81
N VAL A 214 -15.65 3.14 1.81
CA VAL A 214 -14.69 3.99 1.05
C VAL A 214 -15.28 4.68 -0.20
N GLU A 215 -16.60 4.88 -0.27
CA GLU A 215 -17.21 5.68 -1.34
C GLU A 215 -16.69 7.13 -1.32
N GLU A 216 -16.60 7.78 -2.50
CA GLU A 216 -16.05 9.15 -2.62
C GLU A 216 -16.88 10.19 -1.84
N THR A 217 -18.20 10.01 -1.80
CA THR A 217 -19.13 10.92 -1.12
C THR A 217 -20.02 10.17 -0.15
N VAL A 218 -20.53 10.87 0.86
CA VAL A 218 -21.39 10.27 1.89
C VAL A 218 -22.77 9.97 1.31
N ILE A 219 -23.16 8.69 1.32
CA ILE A 219 -24.44 8.19 0.83
C ILE A 219 -25.34 7.77 2.00
N PHE A 220 -26.55 8.32 2.06
CA PHE A 220 -27.56 7.93 3.06
C PHE A 220 -28.59 6.96 2.47
N GLY A 221 -28.93 5.92 3.25
CA GLY A 221 -29.95 4.93 2.88
C GLY A 221 -29.65 4.14 1.60
N GLY A 222 -28.39 4.16 1.12
CA GLY A 222 -27.94 3.45 -0.08
C GLY A 222 -28.34 4.07 -1.43
N TRP A 223 -28.96 5.26 -1.45
CA TRP A 223 -29.37 5.90 -2.71
C TRP A 223 -29.21 7.42 -2.75
N LEU A 224 -29.16 8.10 -1.60
CA LEU A 224 -29.06 9.56 -1.55
C LEU A 224 -27.62 10.00 -1.30
N ASP A 225 -26.95 10.43 -2.37
CA ASP A 225 -25.65 11.08 -2.30
C ASP A 225 -25.80 12.51 -1.73
N SER A 226 -25.05 12.80 -0.68
CA SER A 226 -25.03 14.13 -0.03
C SER A 226 -24.23 15.17 -0.81
N GLY A 227 -23.32 14.75 -1.70
CA GLY A 227 -22.32 15.59 -2.37
C GLY A 227 -21.19 16.08 -1.48
N VAL A 228 -21.11 15.58 -0.23
CA VAL A 228 -20.01 15.85 0.70
C VAL A 228 -19.00 14.72 0.59
N THR A 229 -17.72 15.06 0.47
CA THR A 229 -16.63 14.08 0.43
C THR A 229 -16.62 13.23 1.69
N ASN A 230 -16.45 11.92 1.52
CA ASN A 230 -16.41 10.97 2.63
C ASN A 230 -14.98 10.89 3.20
N TYR A 231 -14.65 11.85 4.07
CA TYR A 231 -13.31 11.92 4.67
C TYR A 231 -13.06 10.77 5.65
N THR A 232 -11.82 10.26 5.66
CA THR A 232 -11.29 9.39 6.70
C THR A 232 -10.71 10.24 7.83
N ASP A 233 -11.04 9.91 9.07
CA ASP A 233 -10.48 10.57 10.25
C ASP A 233 -9.17 9.92 10.74
N GLU A 234 -8.61 10.44 11.84
CA GLU A 234 -7.36 9.92 12.42
C GLU A 234 -7.48 8.51 13.01
N SER A 235 -8.70 8.02 13.21
CA SER A 235 -8.99 6.68 13.70
C SER A 235 -9.26 5.65 12.61
N GLY A 236 -9.15 6.02 11.33
CA GLY A 236 -9.45 5.15 10.19
C GLY A 236 -10.91 5.12 9.79
N CYS A 237 -11.82 5.60 10.63
CA CYS A 237 -13.22 5.61 10.27
C CYS A 237 -13.54 6.69 9.21
N THR A 238 -14.28 6.31 8.17
CA THR A 238 -14.89 7.29 7.27
C THR A 238 -16.11 7.95 7.92
N ILE A 239 -16.58 9.06 7.35
CA ILE A 239 -17.83 9.69 7.77
C ILE A 239 -19.00 8.68 7.67
N MET A 240 -19.04 7.88 6.61
CA MET A 240 -20.07 6.85 6.44
C MET A 240 -20.01 5.78 7.54
N ASP A 241 -18.84 5.38 8.00
CA ASP A 241 -18.71 4.40 9.10
C ASP A 241 -19.27 4.92 10.41
N ARG A 242 -19.04 6.21 10.70
CA ARG A 242 -19.62 6.85 11.89
C ARG A 242 -21.16 6.85 11.86
N TYR A 243 -21.77 6.98 10.69
CA TYR A 243 -23.21 6.85 10.55
C TYR A 243 -23.69 5.40 10.64
N ALA A 244 -22.97 4.46 10.01
CA ALA A 244 -23.29 3.04 10.08
C ALA A 244 -23.24 2.50 11.53
N ALA A 245 -22.30 3.00 12.35
CA ALA A 245 -22.24 2.69 13.78
C ALA A 245 -23.53 3.09 14.51
N CYS A 246 -24.12 4.25 14.18
CA CYS A 246 -25.39 4.69 14.76
C CYS A 246 -26.58 3.79 14.37
N GLU A 247 -26.65 3.35 13.12
CA GLU A 247 -27.71 2.43 12.66
C GLU A 247 -27.63 1.07 13.39
N ALA A 248 -26.41 0.58 13.64
CA ALA A 248 -26.18 -0.65 14.39
C ALA A 248 -26.64 -0.53 15.86
N GLU A 249 -26.39 0.61 16.50
CA GLU A 249 -26.86 0.87 17.86
C GLU A 249 -28.40 0.88 17.94
N GLU A 250 -29.06 1.52 16.98
CA GLU A 250 -30.53 1.58 16.94
C GLU A 250 -31.15 0.18 16.76
N ALA A 251 -30.59 -0.65 15.89
CA ALA A 251 -31.06 -2.02 15.65
C ALA A 251 -31.03 -2.91 16.91
N THR A 252 -30.19 -2.58 17.89
CA THR A 252 -30.09 -3.33 19.16
C THR A 252 -31.02 -2.82 20.26
N GLN A 253 -31.66 -1.66 20.08
CA GLN A 253 -32.56 -1.13 21.11
C GLN A 253 -33.84 -1.96 21.17
N PRO A 254 -34.26 -2.41 22.37
CA PRO A 254 -35.49 -3.18 22.52
C PRO A 254 -36.68 -2.30 22.12
N THR A 255 -37.36 -2.68 21.03
CA THR A 255 -38.62 -2.06 20.65
C THR A 255 -39.60 -2.19 21.83
N SER A 256 -40.11 -1.05 22.30
CA SER A 256 -40.95 -0.98 23.50
C SER A 256 -42.08 -2.02 23.43
N PRO A 257 -42.32 -2.80 24.51
CA PRO A 257 -43.40 -3.80 24.56
C PRO A 257 -44.81 -3.25 24.31
N TRP A 258 -44.95 -1.92 24.30
CA TRP A 258 -46.20 -1.19 24.08
C TRP A 258 -46.26 -0.51 22.69
N GLY A 259 -45.40 -0.90 21.74
CA GLY A 259 -45.19 -0.25 20.44
C GLY A 259 -46.36 -0.23 19.43
N TRP A 260 -47.56 -0.66 19.81
CA TRP A 260 -48.74 -0.66 18.93
C TRP A 260 -49.52 0.66 18.90
N PHE A 261 -49.12 1.65 19.70
CA PHE A 261 -49.83 2.94 19.80
C PHE A 261 -48.98 4.19 19.57
N GLN A 262 -47.67 4.07 19.43
CA GLN A 262 -46.83 5.22 19.19
C GLN A 262 -46.45 5.26 17.71
N PRO A 263 -46.70 6.38 16.99
CA PRO A 263 -46.17 6.55 15.65
C PRO A 263 -44.64 6.40 15.72
N VAL A 264 -44.11 5.48 14.90
CA VAL A 264 -42.67 5.30 14.75
C VAL A 264 -42.12 6.62 14.21
N TYR A 265 -41.25 7.26 14.99
CA TYR A 265 -40.57 8.47 14.56
C TYR A 265 -39.67 8.12 13.37
N SER A 266 -39.93 8.70 12.21
CA SER A 266 -39.21 8.43 10.95
C SER A 266 -38.17 9.52 10.65
N GLY A 267 -37.41 9.90 11.67
CA GLY A 267 -36.42 10.97 11.55
C GLY A 267 -35.07 10.52 12.09
N PRO A 268 -34.01 11.30 11.82
CA PRO A 268 -32.67 10.93 12.22
C PRO A 268 -32.57 10.77 13.73
N THR A 269 -31.88 9.72 14.16
CA THR A 269 -31.61 9.44 15.56
C THR A 269 -30.74 10.51 16.18
N TYR A 270 -30.71 10.53 17.52
CA TYR A 270 -29.80 11.42 18.23
C TYR A 270 -28.33 11.14 17.89
N CYS A 271 -27.96 9.86 17.74
CA CYS A 271 -26.60 9.46 17.36
C CYS A 271 -26.21 10.06 16.00
N GLU A 272 -27.02 9.84 14.95
CA GLU A 272 -26.74 10.36 13.61
C GLU A 272 -26.65 11.90 13.60
N GLN A 273 -27.48 12.58 14.39
CA GLN A 273 -27.41 14.03 14.53
C GLN A 273 -26.10 14.49 15.20
N GLN A 274 -25.59 13.76 16.19
CA GLN A 274 -24.34 14.09 16.87
C GLN A 274 -23.11 13.87 15.98
N VAL A 275 -23.14 12.90 15.06
CA VAL A 275 -22.02 12.63 14.13
C VAL A 275 -21.57 13.90 13.42
N VAL A 276 -22.51 14.66 12.82
CA VAL A 276 -22.18 15.91 12.11
C VAL A 276 -21.48 16.93 13.02
N TYR A 277 -21.97 17.08 14.25
CA TYR A 277 -21.40 18.06 15.17
C TYR A 277 -20.00 17.64 15.64
N GLY A 278 -19.78 16.34 15.87
CA GLY A 278 -18.46 15.80 16.15
C GLY A 278 -17.48 16.08 15.00
N LEU A 279 -17.87 15.74 13.77
CA LEU A 279 -17.05 15.98 12.58
C LEU A 279 -16.68 17.46 12.37
N GLN A 280 -17.59 18.38 12.72
CA GLN A 280 -17.33 19.82 12.66
C GLN A 280 -16.39 20.30 13.76
N ASP A 281 -16.53 19.77 14.97
CA ASP A 281 -15.68 20.12 16.11
C ASP A 281 -14.25 19.58 15.91
N ASP A 282 -14.13 18.38 15.34
CA ASP A 282 -12.88 17.74 14.96
C ASP A 282 -12.22 18.41 13.74
N GLY A 283 -12.94 19.32 13.06
CA GLY A 283 -12.46 20.04 11.88
C GLY A 283 -12.33 19.19 10.61
N ILE A 284 -12.97 18.01 10.60
CA ILE A 284 -12.99 17.09 9.45
C ILE A 284 -13.84 17.67 8.31
N ILE A 285 -14.96 18.30 8.66
CA ILE A 285 -15.85 18.96 7.70
C ILE A 285 -16.09 20.42 8.10
N ASP A 286 -16.40 21.25 7.11
CA ASP A 286 -16.76 22.64 7.36
C ASP A 286 -18.26 22.83 7.72
N TYR A 287 -18.63 24.09 8.00
CA TYR A 287 -20.03 24.42 8.33
C TYR A 287 -21.01 24.15 7.18
N THR A 288 -20.56 24.38 5.94
CA THR A 288 -21.35 24.20 4.72
C THR A 288 -21.62 22.73 4.48
N GLU A 289 -20.58 21.90 4.55
CA GLU A 289 -20.64 20.45 4.43
C GLU A 289 -21.54 19.84 5.51
N GLY A 290 -21.36 20.22 6.77
CA GLY A 290 -22.25 19.72 7.83
C GLY A 290 -23.70 20.19 7.70
N ARG A 291 -23.98 21.29 6.98
CA ARG A 291 -25.36 21.65 6.61
C ARG A 291 -25.89 20.75 5.48
N MET A 292 -25.05 20.41 4.50
CA MET A 292 -25.40 19.48 3.43
C MET A 292 -25.70 18.08 3.97
N LEU A 293 -24.84 17.55 4.84
CA LEU A 293 -25.05 16.25 5.50
C LEU A 293 -26.36 16.21 6.27
N ARG A 294 -26.64 17.21 7.13
CA ARG A 294 -27.92 17.28 7.86
C ARG A 294 -29.14 17.34 6.94
N ASN A 295 -29.06 18.08 5.83
CA ASN A 295 -30.17 18.14 4.87
C ASN A 295 -30.39 16.80 4.17
N ALA A 296 -29.30 16.16 3.72
CA ALA A 296 -29.36 14.86 3.06
C ALA A 296 -29.90 13.78 4.02
N LEU A 297 -29.40 13.74 5.26
CA LEU A 297 -29.87 12.84 6.30
C LEU A 297 -31.36 13.02 6.63
N ASN A 298 -31.85 14.26 6.76
CA ASN A 298 -33.29 14.49 6.97
C ASN A 298 -34.11 14.05 5.74
N LEU A 299 -33.60 14.27 4.53
CA LEU A 299 -34.27 13.89 3.30
C LEU A 299 -34.37 12.38 3.17
N SER A 300 -33.29 11.63 3.45
CA SER A 300 -33.27 10.17 3.38
C SER A 300 -34.35 9.55 4.27
N HIS A 301 -34.41 9.99 5.53
CA HIS A 301 -35.42 9.58 6.52
C HIS A 301 -36.86 9.96 6.10
N SER A 302 -37.06 11.16 5.54
CA SER A 302 -38.40 11.61 5.12
C SER A 302 -38.96 10.86 3.90
N SER A 303 -38.07 10.35 3.05
CA SER A 303 -38.43 9.61 1.83
C SER A 303 -38.57 8.10 2.03
N GLN A 304 -38.03 7.56 3.13
CA GLN A 304 -38.42 6.25 3.67
C GLN A 304 -39.80 6.34 4.34
N GLY A 305 -40.81 6.77 3.58
CA GLY A 305 -42.20 6.61 4.00
C GLY A 305 -42.54 5.12 4.16
N PRO A 306 -43.50 4.76 5.03
CA PRO A 306 -43.75 3.38 5.42
C PRO A 306 -44.10 2.53 4.18
N SER A 307 -43.26 1.53 3.89
CA SER A 307 -43.56 0.44 2.97
C SER A 307 -44.54 -0.55 3.58
#